data_AF-A0A933WV33-F1
#
_entry.id   AF-A0A933WV33-F1
#
_cell.length_a   1.000
_cell.length_b   1.000
_cell.length_c   1.000
_cell.angle_alpha   90.00
_cell.angle_beta   90.00
_cell.angle_gamma   90.00
#
_symmetry.space_group_name_H-M   'P 1'
#
loop_
_entity.id
_entity.type
_entity.pdbx_description
1 polymer ?
#
loop_
_entity_poly.entity_id
_entity_poly.type
_entity_poly.pdbx_seq_one_letter_code
_entity_poly.pdbx_strand_id
1 'polypeptide(L)'
;MNDPVNEFEAALSLIREALQKKQPLNRYHARAALLPLGAQLAGPAPEHGHAAARRLMETVGPVAAEWKQAVEDELEMAVTEFAKSVDRRYLARPDYDFAYTLDVRERLAERLGAMDVLGLTFPPSWMRELERADRELAPHLAQKRGGG
;
A
#
# COMPACT_ATOMS: atom_id res chain seq x y z
N MET A 1 3.50 -15.91 7.58
CA MET A 1 3.69 -14.50 7.17
C MET A 1 5.19 -14.29 7.15
N ASN A 2 5.75 -13.86 6.02
CA ASN A 2 7.17 -13.57 5.93
C ASN A 2 7.52 -12.39 6.85
N ASP A 3 8.76 -12.31 7.27
CA ASP A 3 9.26 -11.21 8.11
C ASP A 3 9.32 -9.90 7.30
N PRO A 4 8.55 -8.85 7.67
CA PRO A 4 8.54 -7.58 6.95
C PRO A 4 9.92 -6.93 6.84
N VAL A 5 10.84 -7.21 7.77
CA VAL A 5 12.22 -6.70 7.69
C VAL A 5 12.96 -7.33 6.51
N ASN A 6 12.92 -8.66 6.39
CA ASN A 6 13.57 -9.38 5.30
C ASN A 6 12.96 -9.04 3.94
N GLU A 7 11.64 -8.88 3.86
CA GLU A 7 10.95 -8.46 2.63
C GLU A 7 11.38 -7.07 2.19
N PHE A 8 11.55 -6.14 3.13
CA PHE A 8 12.02 -4.80 2.80
C PHE A 8 13.47 -4.78 2.33
N GLU A 9 14.36 -5.58 2.92
CA GLU A 9 15.75 -5.69 2.43
C GLU A 9 15.81 -6.29 1.02
N ALA A 10 14.93 -7.25 0.71
CA ALA A 10 14.78 -7.78 -0.63
C ALA A 10 14.28 -6.70 -1.62
N ALA A 11 13.30 -5.89 -1.21
CA ALA A 11 12.79 -4.78 -2.01
C ALA A 11 13.86 -3.71 -2.28
N LEU A 12 14.66 -3.34 -1.28
CA LEU A 12 15.79 -2.42 -1.47
C LEU A 12 16.83 -3.00 -2.43
N SER A 13 17.07 -4.30 -2.37
CA SER A 13 18.01 -4.98 -3.27
C SER A 13 17.52 -4.95 -4.71
N LEU A 14 16.23 -5.22 -4.92
CA LEU A 14 15.57 -5.10 -6.23
C LEU A 14 15.67 -3.68 -6.81
N ILE A 15 15.39 -2.66 -5.99
CA ILE A 15 15.50 -1.26 -6.41
C ILE A 15 16.94 -0.92 -6.80
N ARG A 16 17.93 -1.29 -5.97
CA ARG A 16 19.34 -1.04 -6.26
C ARG A 16 19.79 -1.71 -7.56
N GLU A 17 19.35 -2.94 -7.80
CA GLU A 17 19.64 -3.67 -9.04
C GLU A 17 19.08 -2.93 -10.26
N ALA A 18 17.82 -2.47 -10.19
CA ALA A 18 17.22 -1.69 -11.26
C ALA A 18 18.00 -0.39 -11.52
N LEU A 19 18.39 0.34 -10.47
CA LEU A 19 19.20 1.56 -10.59
C LEU A 19 20.59 1.30 -11.20
N GLN A 20 21.27 0.24 -10.77
CA GLN A 20 22.56 -0.18 -11.34
C GLN A 20 22.45 -0.51 -12.83
N LYS A 21 21.34 -1.15 -13.23
CA LYS A 21 21.02 -1.46 -14.63
C LYS A 21 20.44 -0.27 -15.40
N LYS A 22 20.30 0.90 -14.76
CA LYS A 22 19.67 2.11 -15.32
C LYS A 22 18.24 1.86 -15.85
N GLN A 23 17.54 0.91 -15.23
CA GLN A 23 16.13 0.64 -15.51
C GLN A 23 15.27 1.64 -14.75
N PRO A 24 14.21 2.19 -15.38
CA PRO A 24 13.29 3.08 -14.68
C PRO A 24 12.57 2.31 -13.57
N LEU A 25 12.47 2.94 -12.39
CA LEU A 25 11.60 2.44 -11.33
C LEU A 25 10.14 2.54 -11.79
N ASN A 26 9.32 1.62 -11.33
CA ASN A 26 7.91 1.51 -11.71
C ASN A 26 7.09 1.00 -10.53
N ARG A 27 5.76 0.90 -10.70
CA ARG A 27 4.84 0.46 -9.65
C ARG A 27 5.22 -0.87 -8.97
N TYR A 28 5.88 -1.80 -9.66
CA TYR A 28 6.30 -3.07 -9.05
C TYR A 28 7.37 -2.85 -7.99
N HIS A 29 8.31 -1.95 -8.25
CA HIS A 29 9.33 -1.54 -7.28
C HIS A 29 8.70 -0.80 -6.09
N ALA A 30 7.76 0.11 -6.37
CA ALA A 30 7.02 0.82 -5.34
C ALA A 30 6.24 -0.14 -4.44
N ARG A 31 5.46 -1.06 -5.02
CA ARG A 31 4.71 -2.10 -4.29
C ARG A 31 5.60 -2.93 -3.39
N ALA A 32 6.72 -3.41 -3.92
CA ALA A 32 7.66 -4.25 -3.20
C ALA A 32 8.23 -3.55 -1.96
N ALA A 33 8.44 -2.23 -2.00
CA ALA A 33 8.97 -1.47 -0.87
C ALA A 33 7.88 -0.98 0.08
N LEU A 34 6.76 -0.45 -0.43
CA LEU A 34 5.72 0.21 0.37
C LEU A 34 4.98 -0.77 1.29
N LEU A 35 4.70 -1.99 0.83
CA LEU A 35 4.00 -3.00 1.62
C LEU A 35 4.77 -3.40 2.89
N PRO A 36 5.98 -3.97 2.80
CA PRO A 36 6.72 -4.36 3.99
C PRO A 36 7.14 -3.15 4.84
N LEU A 37 7.35 -1.97 4.24
CA LEU A 37 7.58 -0.74 4.99
C LEU A 37 6.35 -0.35 5.83
N GLY A 38 5.16 -0.37 5.23
CA GLY A 38 3.91 -0.10 5.93
C GLY A 38 3.64 -1.10 7.05
N ALA A 39 3.89 -2.39 6.79
CA ALA A 39 3.78 -3.43 7.81
C ALA A 39 4.76 -3.22 8.98
N GLN A 40 6.01 -2.81 8.72
CA GLN A 40 6.95 -2.46 9.78
C GLN A 40 6.49 -1.25 10.61
N LEU A 41 5.93 -0.22 9.95
CA LEU A 41 5.42 0.98 10.60
C LEU A 41 4.17 0.73 11.45
N ALA A 42 3.33 -0.23 11.05
CA ALA A 42 2.16 -0.66 11.82
C ALA A 42 2.49 -1.69 12.91
N GLY A 43 3.70 -2.26 12.87
CA GLY A 43 4.14 -3.31 13.78
C GLY A 43 4.51 -2.82 15.19
N PRO A 44 4.94 -3.74 16.08
CA PRO A 44 5.26 -3.42 17.48
C PRO A 44 6.54 -2.59 17.68
N ALA A 45 7.35 -2.42 16.62
CA ALA A 45 8.63 -1.71 16.63
C ALA A 45 8.72 -0.71 15.45
N PRO A 46 7.87 0.34 15.42
CA PRO A 46 7.75 1.27 14.30
C PRO A 46 9.05 2.03 13.99
N GLU A 47 9.98 2.14 14.94
CA GLU A 47 11.31 2.71 14.75
C GLU A 47 12.12 2.02 13.66
N HIS A 48 11.92 0.70 13.46
CA HIS A 48 12.53 -0.04 12.35
C HIS A 48 11.97 0.44 11.01
N GLY A 49 10.66 0.65 10.93
CA GLY A 49 10.00 1.22 9.75
C GLY A 49 10.51 2.62 9.42
N HIS A 50 10.69 3.49 10.42
CA HIS A 50 11.29 4.81 10.19
C HIS A 50 12.74 4.74 9.70
N ALA A 51 13.56 3.83 10.25
CA ALA A 51 14.92 3.61 9.79
C ALA A 51 14.94 3.05 8.35
N ALA A 52 14.02 2.14 8.01
CA ALA A 52 13.81 1.62 6.67
C ALA A 52 13.42 2.73 5.68
N ALA A 53 12.47 3.59 6.02
CA ALA A 53 12.04 4.71 5.19
C ALA A 53 13.20 5.66 4.84
N ARG A 54 14.06 6.00 5.81
CA ARG A 54 15.25 6.82 5.55
C ARG A 54 16.19 6.17 4.52
N ARG A 55 16.50 4.88 4.70
CA ARG A 55 17.36 4.12 3.78
C ARG A 55 16.77 4.04 2.37
N LEU A 56 15.45 3.90 2.25
CA LEU A 56 14.77 3.95 0.96
C LEU A 56 14.95 5.31 0.29
N MET A 57 14.67 6.40 1.01
CA MET A 57 14.80 7.76 0.48
C MET A 57 16.24 8.11 0.07
N GLU A 58 17.25 7.65 0.82
CA GLU A 58 18.65 7.76 0.42
C GLU A 58 18.94 6.99 -0.87
N THR A 59 18.36 5.79 -1.00
CA THR A 59 18.56 4.91 -2.19
C THR A 59 17.92 5.51 -3.45
N VAL A 60 16.69 6.01 -3.35
CA VAL A 60 15.94 6.55 -4.49
C VAL A 60 16.14 8.05 -4.73
N GLY A 61 16.83 8.74 -3.82
CA GLY A 61 17.07 10.18 -3.89
C GLY A 61 17.59 10.69 -5.25
N PRO A 62 18.56 9.99 -5.90
CA PRO A 62 19.03 10.38 -7.24
C PRO A 62 17.97 10.32 -8.35
N VAL A 63 16.87 9.59 -8.15
CA VAL A 63 15.76 9.38 -9.11
C VAL A 63 14.41 9.70 -8.45
N ALA A 64 14.38 10.72 -7.60
CA ALA A 64 13.23 11.03 -6.75
C ALA A 64 11.94 11.28 -7.57
N ALA A 65 12.04 11.84 -8.77
CA ALA A 65 10.89 12.11 -9.62
C ALA A 65 10.28 10.81 -10.18
N GLU A 66 11.12 9.90 -10.68
CA GLU A 66 10.72 8.58 -11.16
C GLU A 66 10.16 7.72 -10.03
N TRP A 67 10.76 7.80 -8.84
CA TRP A 67 10.24 7.13 -7.65
C TRP A 67 8.85 7.65 -7.28
N LYS A 68 8.66 8.98 -7.29
CA LYS A 68 7.35 9.58 -7.02
C LYS A 68 6.29 9.08 -8.00
N GLN A 69 6.59 9.06 -9.30
CA GLN A 69 5.66 8.55 -10.32
C GLN A 69 5.35 7.06 -10.10
N ALA A 70 6.36 6.24 -9.79
CA ALA A 70 6.17 4.82 -9.51
C ALA A 70 5.25 4.57 -8.31
N VAL A 71 5.35 5.41 -7.28
CA VAL A 71 4.45 5.37 -6.11
C VAL A 71 3.04 5.80 -6.49
N GLU A 72 2.89 6.89 -7.25
CA GLU A 72 1.59 7.35 -7.75
C GLU A 72 0.87 6.25 -8.56
N ASP A 73 1.56 5.60 -9.49
CA ASP A 73 1.00 4.51 -10.30
C ASP A 73 0.56 3.29 -9.44
N GLU A 74 1.34 2.93 -8.41
CA GLU A 74 0.97 1.85 -7.50
C GLU A 74 -0.28 2.18 -6.68
N LEU A 75 -0.39 3.43 -6.23
CA LEU A 75 -1.53 3.86 -5.42
C LEU A 75 -2.81 3.98 -6.23
N GLU A 76 -2.73 4.50 -7.44
CA GLU A 76 -3.87 4.52 -8.37
C GLU A 76 -4.42 3.11 -8.55
N MET A 77 -3.54 2.14 -8.79
CA MET A 77 -3.91 0.75 -8.94
C MET A 77 -4.52 0.17 -7.65
N ALA A 78 -3.91 0.40 -6.49
CA ALA A 78 -4.38 -0.13 -5.22
C ALA A 78 -5.73 0.46 -4.79
N VAL A 79 -5.94 1.77 -5.00
CA VAL A 79 -7.23 2.44 -4.76
C VAL A 79 -8.30 1.92 -5.71
N THR A 80 -7.97 1.76 -6.99
CA THR A 80 -8.89 1.20 -7.98
C THR A 80 -9.28 -0.24 -7.65
N GLU A 81 -8.32 -1.06 -7.19
CA GLU A 81 -8.55 -2.44 -6.74
C GLU A 81 -9.52 -2.47 -5.55
N PHE A 82 -9.28 -1.63 -4.54
CA PHE A 82 -10.17 -1.52 -3.39
C PHE A 82 -11.57 -1.00 -3.77
N ALA A 83 -11.65 0.05 -4.59
CA ALA A 83 -12.93 0.60 -5.04
C ALA A 83 -13.76 -0.44 -5.81
N LYS A 84 -13.11 -1.33 -6.57
CA LYS A 84 -13.78 -2.45 -7.25
C LYS A 84 -14.19 -3.57 -6.30
N SER A 85 -13.41 -3.86 -5.25
CA SER A 85 -13.76 -4.88 -4.26
C SER A 85 -14.89 -4.46 -3.32
N VAL A 86 -15.27 -3.18 -3.29
CA VAL A 86 -16.43 -2.73 -2.49
C VAL A 86 -17.70 -2.49 -3.32
N ASP A 87 -17.74 -2.98 -4.56
CA ASP A 87 -18.93 -2.82 -5.40
C ASP A 87 -20.15 -3.49 -4.74
N ARG A 88 -21.15 -2.65 -4.42
CA ARG A 88 -22.38 -3.02 -3.71
C ARG A 88 -23.14 -4.18 -4.35
N ARG A 89 -23.00 -4.38 -5.66
CA ARG A 89 -23.65 -5.49 -6.39
C ARG A 89 -23.12 -6.85 -5.93
N TYR A 90 -21.89 -6.90 -5.42
CA TYR A 90 -21.25 -8.14 -4.98
C TYR A 90 -21.20 -8.26 -3.47
N LEU A 91 -21.04 -7.17 -2.71
CA LEU A 91 -20.90 -7.19 -1.24
C LEU A 91 -22.07 -7.87 -0.51
N ALA A 92 -23.27 -7.89 -1.09
CA ALA A 92 -24.44 -8.54 -0.50
C ALA A 92 -24.57 -10.03 -0.84
N ARG A 93 -23.72 -10.56 -1.73
CA ARG A 93 -23.83 -11.95 -2.17
C ARG A 93 -23.22 -12.90 -1.15
N PRO A 94 -23.82 -14.08 -0.93
CA PRO A 94 -23.33 -15.06 0.04
C PRO A 94 -22.00 -15.71 -0.37
N ASP A 95 -21.70 -15.75 -1.67
CA ASP A 95 -20.47 -16.30 -2.25
C ASP A 95 -19.36 -15.26 -2.40
N TYR A 96 -19.58 -14.03 -1.93
CA TYR A 96 -18.60 -12.97 -2.02
C TYR A 96 -17.42 -13.17 -1.06
N ASP A 97 -16.19 -13.08 -1.59
CA ASP A 97 -14.99 -13.14 -0.77
C ASP A 97 -14.75 -11.81 -0.03
N PHE A 98 -15.43 -11.69 1.10
CA PHE A 98 -15.29 -10.53 1.97
C PHE A 98 -13.89 -10.45 2.59
N ALA A 99 -13.23 -11.59 2.84
CA ALA A 99 -11.89 -11.62 3.43
C ALA A 99 -10.87 -10.95 2.48
N TYR A 100 -10.97 -11.22 1.18
CA TYR A 100 -10.16 -10.56 0.17
C TYR A 100 -10.34 -9.02 0.19
N THR A 101 -11.57 -8.52 0.37
CA THR A 101 -11.82 -7.06 0.44
C THR A 101 -11.11 -6.42 1.62
N LEU A 102 -11.11 -7.10 2.77
CA LEU A 102 -10.43 -6.63 3.98
C LEU A 102 -8.90 -6.65 3.81
N ASP A 103 -8.35 -7.73 3.24
CA ASP A 103 -6.91 -7.84 2.94
C ASP A 103 -6.46 -6.73 1.97
N VAL A 104 -7.23 -6.46 0.92
CA VAL A 104 -6.94 -5.34 0.00
C VAL A 104 -6.94 -4.00 0.75
N ARG A 105 -7.89 -3.78 1.67
CA ARG A 105 -7.98 -2.54 2.45
C ARG A 105 -6.85 -2.37 3.46
N GLU A 106 -6.46 -3.45 4.12
CA GLU A 106 -5.34 -3.50 5.06
C GLU A 106 -4.04 -3.16 4.34
N ARG A 107 -3.77 -3.83 3.22
CA ARG A 107 -2.59 -3.54 2.39
C ARG A 107 -2.59 -2.12 1.82
N LEU A 108 -3.76 -1.55 1.52
CA LEU A 108 -3.84 -0.15 1.11
C LEU A 108 -3.48 0.78 2.29
N ALA A 109 -3.90 0.45 3.51
CA ALA A 109 -3.53 1.20 4.71
C ALA A 109 -2.01 1.18 4.94
N GLU A 110 -1.36 0.03 4.75
CA GLU A 110 0.10 -0.11 4.85
C GLU A 110 0.82 0.83 3.87
N ARG A 111 0.38 0.86 2.60
CA ARG A 111 0.94 1.78 1.59
C ARG A 111 0.78 3.24 2.01
N LEU A 112 -0.40 3.62 2.48
CA LEU A 112 -0.67 5.00 2.90
C LEU A 112 0.18 5.40 4.12
N GLY A 113 0.35 4.49 5.08
CA GLY A 113 1.25 4.72 6.23
C GLY A 113 2.70 4.90 5.79
N ALA A 114 3.17 4.08 4.84
CA ALA A 114 4.50 4.24 4.25
C ALA A 114 4.65 5.59 3.53
N MET A 115 3.67 6.01 2.73
CA MET A 115 3.72 7.30 2.05
C MET A 115 3.85 8.50 3.00
N ASP A 116 3.07 8.50 4.08
CA ASP A 116 3.05 9.58 5.05
C ASP A 116 4.45 9.79 5.65
N VAL A 117 5.12 8.70 6.04
CA VAL A 117 6.50 8.73 6.55
C VAL A 117 7.51 9.15 5.49
N LEU A 118 7.28 8.80 4.22
CA LEU A 118 8.13 9.21 3.10
C LEU A 118 7.89 10.67 2.67
N GLY A 119 6.91 11.36 3.25
CA GLY A 119 6.55 12.74 2.89
C GLY A 119 5.95 12.86 1.49
N LEU A 120 5.33 11.79 0.97
CA LEU A 120 4.71 11.77 -0.34
C LEU A 120 3.25 12.20 -0.25
N THR A 121 2.83 13.06 -1.17
CA THR A 121 1.45 13.57 -1.18
C THR A 121 0.51 12.59 -1.87
N PHE A 122 -0.61 12.28 -1.22
CA PHE A 122 -1.69 11.52 -1.82
C PHE A 122 -2.64 12.44 -2.61
N PRO A 123 -2.87 12.22 -3.90
CA PRO A 123 -3.77 13.04 -4.71
C PRO A 123 -5.20 13.15 -4.14
N PRO A 124 -5.79 14.35 -4.08
CA PRO A 124 -7.14 14.54 -3.53
C PRO A 124 -8.25 13.76 -4.26
N SER A 125 -8.08 13.47 -5.55
CA SER A 125 -9.01 12.65 -6.34
C SER A 125 -9.10 11.23 -5.79
N TRP A 126 -7.96 10.60 -5.51
CA TRP A 126 -7.90 9.24 -4.98
C TRP A 126 -8.36 9.17 -3.52
N MET A 127 -8.13 10.24 -2.74
CA MET A 127 -8.67 10.34 -1.38
C MET A 127 -10.20 10.28 -1.40
N ARG A 128 -10.86 11.05 -2.26
CA ARG A 128 -12.33 11.01 -2.38
C ARG A 128 -12.85 9.65 -2.81
N GLU A 129 -12.12 8.95 -3.69
CA GLU A 129 -12.49 7.61 -4.13
C GLU A 129 -12.35 6.58 -3.01
N LEU A 130 -11.24 6.62 -2.26
CA LEU A 130 -11.02 5.79 -1.08
C LEU A 130 -12.09 6.03 0.00
N GLU A 131 -12.38 7.30 0.32
CA GLU A 131 -13.45 7.64 1.27
C GLU A 131 -14.82 7.13 0.83
N ARG A 132 -15.12 7.21 -0.46
CA ARG A 132 -16.35 6.63 -1.02
C ARG A 132 -16.36 5.12 -0.82
N ALA A 133 -15.28 4.44 -1.16
CA ALA A 133 -15.16 3.00 -1.04
C ALA A 133 -15.30 2.53 0.43
N ASP A 134 -14.65 3.22 1.36
CA ASP A 134 -14.77 2.96 2.81
C ASP A 134 -16.21 3.14 3.31
N ARG A 135 -16.93 4.18 2.84
CA ARG A 135 -18.36 4.37 3.16
C ARG A 135 -19.24 3.23 2.65
N GLU A 136 -18.90 2.63 1.51
CA GLU A 136 -19.64 1.50 0.94
C GLU A 136 -19.39 0.20 1.69
N LEU A 137 -18.17 0.00 2.19
CA LEU A 137 -17.80 -1.17 2.98
C LEU A 137 -18.40 -1.13 4.41
N ALA A 138 -18.52 0.06 5.01
CA ALA A 138 -18.87 0.23 6.42
C ALA A 138 -20.14 -0.51 6.90
N PRO A 139 -21.29 -0.51 6.17
CA PRO A 139 -22.49 -1.23 6.59
C PRO A 139 -22.27 -2.74 6.70
N HIS A 140 -21.44 -3.32 5.83
CA HIS A 140 -21.17 -4.76 5.79
C HIS A 140 -20.25 -5.20 6.93
N LEU A 141 -19.32 -4.32 7.35
CA LEU A 141 -18.50 -4.54 8.55
C LEU A 141 -19.35 -4.62 9.83
N ALA A 142 -20.34 -3.73 9.97
CA ALA A 142 -21.21 -3.69 11.14
C ALA A 142 -22.09 -4.94 11.25
N GLN A 143 -22.66 -5.42 10.14
CA GLN A 143 -23.49 -6.63 10.11
C GLN A 143 -22.70 -7.88 10.50
N LYS A 144 -21.44 -8.00 10.05
CA LYS A 144 -20.58 -9.14 10.38
C LYS A 144 -20.11 -9.14 11.84
N ARG A 145 -20.00 -7.97 12.48
CA ARG A 145 -19.63 -7.84 13.90
C ARG A 145 -20.80 -8.04 14.87
N GLY A 146 -22.03 -7.73 14.44
CA GLY A 146 -23.23 -7.85 15.27
C GLY A 146 -24.02 -9.16 15.12
N GLY A 147 -23.63 -10.03 14.17
CA GLY A 147 -24.28 -11.31 13.89
C GLY A 147 -23.46 -12.55 14.29
N GLY A 148 -22.51 -12.40 15.22
CA GLY A 148 -21.73 -13.48 15.81
C GLY A 148 -22.24 -13.88 17.19
#